data_AF-A0A3D4UHJ5-F1
#
_entry.id   AF-A0A3D4UHJ5-F1
#
_cell.length_a   1.000
_cell.length_b   1.000
_cell.length_c   1.000
_cell.angle_alpha   90.00
_cell.angle_beta   90.00
_cell.angle_gamma   90.00
#
_symmetry.space_group_name_H-M   'P 1'
#
loop_
_entity.id
_entity.type
_entity.pdbx_description
1 polymer ?
#
loop_
_entity_poly.entity_id
_entity_poly.type
_entity_poly.pdbx_seq_one_letter_code
_entity_poly.pdbx_strand_id
1 'polypeptide(L)'
;MAIDNGVIAVGAPIGGFAKEDGSGYVYLFNATTGQQLHKISPNDASDHGNFGYSVDMDSGRLAVGAPSTNNTELNTGALYVFSV
;
A
#
# COMPACT_ATOMS: atom_id res chain seq x y z
N MET A 1 -6.27 -4.72 -4.82
CA MET A 1 -6.21 -5.92 -3.97
C MET A 1 -5.41 -6.97 -4.73
N ALA A 2 -4.58 -7.73 -4.04
CA ALA A 2 -3.83 -8.85 -4.59
C ALA A 2 -3.96 -10.06 -3.64
N ILE A 3 -3.69 -11.26 -4.15
CA ILE A 3 -3.69 -12.49 -3.35
C ILE A 3 -2.59 -13.42 -3.84
N ASP A 4 -1.79 -13.94 -2.92
CA ASP A 4 -0.79 -14.96 -3.20
C ASP A 4 -0.64 -15.89 -1.98
N ASN A 5 -0.39 -17.18 -2.21
CA ASN A 5 -0.11 -18.17 -1.15
C ASN A 5 -1.05 -18.14 0.08
N GLY A 6 -2.34 -17.84 -0.13
CA GLY A 6 -3.33 -17.78 0.94
C GLY A 6 -3.29 -16.50 1.79
N VAL A 7 -2.61 -15.45 1.32
CA VAL A 7 -2.58 -14.11 1.91
C VAL A 7 -3.23 -13.12 0.95
N ILE A 8 -4.18 -12.33 1.45
CA ILE A 8 -4.82 -11.23 0.71
C ILE A 8 -4.19 -9.92 1.13
N ALA A 9 -3.72 -9.13 0.16
CA ALA A 9 -3.32 -7.74 0.35
C ALA A 9 -4.41 -6.77 -0.11
N VAL A 10 -4.84 -5.88 0.79
CA VAL A 10 -5.82 -4.84 0.53
C VAL A 10 -5.16 -3.47 0.73
N GLY A 11 -5.07 -2.71 -0.36
CA GLY A 11 -4.64 -1.32 -0.31
C GLY A 11 -5.72 -0.41 0.26
N ALA A 12 -5.32 0.53 1.10
CA ALA A 12 -6.15 1.55 1.72
C ALA A 12 -5.48 2.92 1.53
N PRO A 13 -5.49 3.46 0.30
CA PRO A 13 -5.03 4.82 0.04
C PRO A 13 -6.02 5.80 0.67
N ILE A 14 -5.54 6.97 1.07
CA ILE A 14 -6.34 7.88 1.90
C ILE A 14 -7.39 8.63 1.08
N GLY A 15 -7.24 8.63 -0.26
CA GLY A 15 -8.05 9.46 -1.15
C GLY A 15 -7.73 10.94 -0.92
N GLY A 16 -7.79 11.77 -1.96
CA GLY A 16 -7.30 13.16 -1.92
C GLY A 16 -8.05 14.15 -1.01
N PHE A 17 -8.71 13.70 0.07
CA PHE A 17 -9.54 14.52 0.96
C PHE A 17 -9.15 14.51 2.44
N ALA A 18 -8.16 13.74 2.90
CA ALA A 18 -7.71 13.82 4.29
C ALA A 18 -6.63 14.88 4.48
N LYS A 19 -6.85 15.81 5.41
CA LYS A 19 -5.97 16.92 5.76
C LYS A 19 -5.00 16.63 6.90
N GLU A 20 -4.85 15.38 7.32
CA GLU A 20 -4.07 15.04 8.52
C GLU A 20 -3.12 13.90 8.21
N ASP A 21 -1.82 14.22 8.09
CA ASP A 21 -0.59 13.41 8.28
C ASP A 21 -0.65 11.91 7.93
N GLY A 22 -1.53 11.56 7.01
CA GLY A 22 -1.88 10.18 6.73
C GLY A 22 -0.96 9.67 5.63
N SER A 23 -0.24 8.60 5.93
CA SER A 23 0.22 7.67 4.90
C SER A 23 -0.89 6.67 4.57
N GLY A 24 -1.02 6.30 3.30
CA GLY A 24 -1.86 5.16 2.94
C GLY A 24 -1.29 3.86 3.54
N TYR A 25 -2.08 2.80 3.55
CA TYR A 25 -1.68 1.52 4.13
C TYR A 25 -1.98 0.35 3.21
N VAL A 26 -1.34 -0.79 3.49
CA VAL A 26 -1.76 -2.10 2.99
C VAL A 26 -2.03 -3.02 4.17
N TYR A 27 -3.15 -3.72 4.13
CA TYR A 27 -3.52 -4.70 5.14
C TYR A 27 -3.39 -6.10 4.55
N LEU A 28 -2.77 -6.99 5.31
CA LEU A 28 -2.66 -8.41 4.97
C LEU A 28 -3.66 -9.22 5.76
N PHE A 29 -4.34 -10.15 5.10
CA PHE A 29 -5.31 -11.05 5.71
C PHE A 29 -5.02 -12.50 5.33
N ASN A 30 -5.31 -13.42 6.24
CA ASN A 30 -5.41 -14.83 5.90
C ASN A 30 -6.64 -15.05 5.00
N ALA A 31 -6.43 -15.62 3.81
CA ALA A 31 -7.49 -15.80 2.81
C ALA A 31 -8.58 -16.79 3.24
N THR A 32 -8.27 -17.71 4.16
CA THR A 32 -9.20 -18.73 4.64
C THR A 32 -10.02 -18.23 5.82
N THR A 33 -9.39 -17.56 6.78
CA THR A 33 -10.04 -17.16 8.04
C THR A 33 -10.52 -15.71 8.05
N GLY A 34 -10.04 -14.88 7.12
CA GLY A 34 -10.26 -13.43 7.13
C GLY A 34 -9.54 -12.70 8.26
N GLN A 35 -8.67 -13.39 9.03
CA GLN A 35 -7.91 -12.77 10.11
C GLN A 35 -6.89 -11.79 9.54
N GLN A 36 -6.85 -10.56 10.08
CA GLN A 36 -5.79 -9.61 9.77
C GLN A 36 -4.45 -10.12 10.31
N LEU A 37 -3.47 -10.25 9.43
CA LEU A 37 -2.11 -10.68 9.74
C LEU A 37 -1.22 -9.47 10.06
N HIS A 38 -1.23 -8.47 9.16
CA HIS A 38 -0.33 -7.32 9.24
C HIS A 38 -0.99 -6.04 8.72
N LYS A 39 -0.47 -4.91 9.19
CA LYS A 39 -0.68 -3.58 8.63
C LYS A 39 0.69 -3.06 8.18
N ILE A 40 0.81 -2.71 6.92
CA ILE A 40 2.04 -2.23 6.29
C ILE A 40 1.89 -0.73 6.01
N SER A 41 2.89 0.03 6.45
CA SER A 41 3.09 1.44 6.14
C SER A 41 4.29 1.61 5.20
N PRO A 42 4.40 2.72 4.46
CA PRO A 42 5.65 3.06 3.78
C PRO A 42 6.82 3.08 4.79
N ASN A 43 8.00 2.72 4.31
CA ASN A 43 9.22 2.62 5.14
C ASN A 43 10.00 3.95 5.22
N ASP A 44 9.57 4.98 4.50
CA ASP A 44 10.10 6.32 4.53
C ASP A 44 9.14 7.26 5.29
N ALA A 45 9.68 8.39 5.76
CA ALA A 45 8.92 9.41 6.48
C ALA A 45 8.19 10.39 5.53
N SER A 46 8.01 10.00 4.26
CA SER A 46 7.35 10.86 3.28
C SER A 46 5.84 10.69 3.31
N ASP A 47 5.14 11.81 3.14
CA ASP A 47 3.67 11.89 3.01
C ASP A 47 3.19 11.24 1.70
N HIS A 48 3.25 9.91 1.65
CA HIS A 48 2.66 9.13 0.57
C HIS A 48 1.23 8.78 0.93
N GLY A 49 0.36 9.79 0.88
CA GLY A 49 -1.08 9.63 1.11
C GLY A 49 -1.75 8.59 0.21
N ASN A 50 -1.09 8.25 -0.90
CA ASN A 50 -1.52 7.25 -1.88
C ASN A 50 -0.81 5.89 -1.73
N PHE A 51 -0.02 5.63 -0.69
CA PHE A 51 0.50 4.28 -0.47
C PHE A 51 -0.64 3.26 -0.41
N GLY A 52 -0.50 2.16 -1.14
CA GLY A 52 -1.59 1.18 -1.29
C GLY A 52 -2.59 1.52 -2.39
N TYR A 53 -2.32 2.51 -3.24
CA TYR A 53 -3.18 2.84 -4.38
C TYR A 53 -3.31 1.66 -5.36
N SER A 54 -2.18 1.03 -5.68
CA SER A 54 -2.12 -0.24 -6.39
C SER A 54 -1.33 -1.24 -5.57
N VAL A 55 -1.73 -2.50 -5.66
CA VAL A 55 -1.05 -3.61 -4.98
C VAL A 55 -0.97 -4.79 -5.94
N ASP A 56 0.17 -5.45 -5.95
CA ASP A 56 0.40 -6.71 -6.65
C ASP A 56 1.20 -7.65 -5.74
N MET A 57 0.99 -8.96 -5.88
CA MET A 57 1.66 -9.95 -5.05
C MET A 57 1.98 -11.20 -5.84
N ASP A 58 3.23 -11.65 -5.72
CA ASP A 58 3.71 -12.89 -6.32
C ASP A 58 4.87 -13.47 -5.50
N SER A 59 4.87 -14.79 -5.33
CA SER A 59 5.95 -15.56 -4.74
C SER A 59 6.46 -14.98 -3.40
N GLY A 60 5.55 -14.56 -2.53
CA GLY A 60 5.87 -13.97 -1.22
C GLY A 60 6.47 -12.56 -1.30
N ARG A 61 6.32 -11.86 -2.43
CA ARG A 61 6.68 -10.45 -2.59
C ARG A 61 5.43 -9.62 -2.81
N LEU A 62 5.34 -8.53 -2.08
CA LEU A 62 4.29 -7.52 -2.21
C LEU A 62 4.88 -6.26 -2.87
N ALA A 63 4.31 -5.86 -3.99
CA ALA A 63 4.56 -4.57 -4.63
C ALA A 63 3.43 -3.59 -4.30
N VAL A 64 3.77 -2.38 -3.85
CA VAL A 64 2.81 -1.35 -3.45
C VAL A 64 3.10 -0.04 -4.15
N GLY A 65 2.16 0.43 -4.97
CA GLY A 65 2.25 1.71 -5.64
C GLY A 65 1.78 2.87 -4.76
N ALA A 66 2.51 3.98 -4.84
CA ALA A 66 2.19 5.26 -4.24
C ALA A 66 2.36 6.38 -5.29
N PRO A 67 1.41 6.52 -6.24
CA PRO A 67 1.46 7.61 -7.22
C PRO A 67 1.32 8.96 -6.53
N SER A 68 1.91 10.01 -7.09
CA SER A 68 1.72 11.36 -6.53
C SER A 68 0.32 11.91 -6.79
N THR A 69 -0.17 12.76 -5.88
CA THR A 69 -1.38 13.57 -6.06
C THR A 69 -1.14 14.93 -6.70
N ASN A 70 0.09 15.45 -6.73
CA ASN A 70 0.33 16.86 -7.06
C ASN A 70 0.92 16.99 -8.47
N ASN A 71 0.24 17.76 -9.30
CA ASN A 71 0.60 18.16 -10.66
C ASN A 71 1.73 19.20 -10.75
N THR A 72 2.59 19.29 -9.73
CA THR A 72 3.75 20.18 -9.73
C THR A 72 5.01 19.38 -10.08
N GLU A 73 5.83 19.96 -10.93
CA GLU A 73 6.79 19.37 -11.88
C GLU A 73 7.92 18.46 -11.33
N LEU A 74 7.86 17.99 -10.08
CA LEU A 74 8.92 17.18 -9.45
C LEU A 74 8.43 15.95 -8.66
N ASN A 75 7.13 15.62 -8.69
CA ASN A 75 6.64 14.48 -7.93
C ASN A 75 6.63 13.17 -8.74
N THR A 76 7.72 12.42 -8.66
CA THR A 76 7.76 11.03 -9.13
C THR A 76 7.02 10.15 -8.13
N GLY A 77 6.00 9.42 -8.58
CA GLY A 77 5.37 8.38 -7.75
C GLY A 77 6.40 7.34 -7.27
N ALA A 78 6.09 6.64 -6.18
CA ALA A 78 6.95 5.63 -5.59
C ALA A 78 6.38 4.21 -5.75
N LEU A 79 7.27 3.22 -5.72
CA LEU A 79 6.97 1.79 -5.64
C LEU A 79 7.73 1.21 -4.46
N TYR A 80 7.01 0.52 -3.58
CA TYR A 80 7.57 -0.18 -2.43
C TYR A 80 7.49 -1.68 -2.66
N VAL A 81 8.53 -2.41 -2.25
CA VAL A 81 8.57 -3.87 -2.33
C VAL A 81 8.86 -4.44 -0.96
N PHE A 82 8.04 -5.37 -0.52
CA PHE A 82 8.16 -6.06 0.76
C PHE A 82 8.22 -7.57 0.56
N SER A 83 8.96 -8.25 1.42
CA SER A 83 8.80 -9.70 1.61
C SER A 83 7.65 -9.92 2.60
N VAL A 84 6.75 -10.84 2.26
CA VAL A 84 5.54 -11.16 3.04
C VAL A 84 5.45 -12.64 3.38
#